data_AF-A0ABD2PE94-F1
#
_entry.id   AF-A0ABD2PE94-F1
#
_cell.length_a   1.000
_cell.length_b   1.000
_cell.length_c   1.000
_cell.angle_alpha   90.00
_cell.angle_beta   90.00
_cell.angle_gamma   90.00
#
_symmetry.space_group_name_H-M   'P 1'
#
loop_
_entity.id
_entity.type
_entity.pdbx_description
1 polymer ?
#
loop_
_entity_poly.entity_id
_entity_poly.type
_entity_poly.pdbx_seq_one_letter_code
_entity_poly.pdbx_strand_id
1 'polypeptide(L)'
;MEEFAKTMFMAIPSVCNEIENSPAFLRECREYKLTIPTYGAIFISQDNSHVLMVQRYSGNWNFPRGKMKSGENPEEYAVREVFEEVGLDTSDLIKSDGYTWLFQIELAFKNYLDHHVAKTPSLPSCRMEEFVKIMVMAIPSVCNEIENLPAFLREWRKYKLTIPTYGAIFISQDNSHVLMVKRYSGNWSFPIMKMESGENPEECAVREVFEEVGLDNSNLIK
;
A
#
# COMPACT_ATOMS: atom_id res chain seq x y z
N MET A 1 -16.62 -21.66 -22.52
CA MET A 1 -15.56 -22.32 -21.74
C MET A 1 -15.83 -23.82 -21.61
N GLU A 2 -17.06 -24.22 -21.27
CA GLU A 2 -17.47 -25.63 -21.13
C GLU A 2 -17.38 -26.42 -22.46
N GLU A 3 -17.78 -25.81 -23.57
CA GLU A 3 -17.71 -26.41 -24.90
C GLU A 3 -16.27 -26.53 -25.42
N PHE A 4 -15.44 -25.51 -25.19
CA PHE A 4 -14.00 -25.54 -25.48
C PHE A 4 -13.26 -26.61 -24.67
N ALA A 5 -13.61 -26.74 -23.38
CA ALA A 5 -13.06 -27.78 -22.52
C ALA A 5 -13.45 -29.17 -23.02
N LYS A 6 -14.72 -29.40 -23.38
CA LYS A 6 -15.19 -30.66 -23.99
C LYS A 6 -14.41 -31.01 -25.28
N THR A 7 -14.18 -30.03 -26.16
CA THR A 7 -13.43 -30.26 -27.41
C THR A 7 -11.96 -30.62 -27.13
N MET A 8 -11.29 -29.94 -26.19
CA MET A 8 -9.93 -30.27 -25.77
C MET A 8 -9.84 -31.66 -25.12
N PHE A 9 -10.82 -32.03 -24.30
CA PHE A 9 -10.81 -33.32 -23.59
C PHE A 9 -11.07 -34.51 -24.51
N MET A 10 -11.89 -34.35 -25.55
CA MET A 10 -12.03 -35.36 -26.60
C MET A 10 -10.74 -35.58 -27.41
N ALA A 11 -9.88 -34.56 -27.50
CA ALA A 11 -8.61 -34.64 -28.21
C ALA A 11 -7.50 -35.36 -27.41
N ILE A 12 -7.65 -35.50 -26.08
CA ILE A 12 -6.66 -36.16 -25.20
C ILE A 12 -7.40 -37.15 -24.26
N PRO A 13 -7.73 -38.37 -24.75
CA PRO A 13 -8.60 -39.31 -24.05
C PRO A 13 -8.11 -39.77 -22.68
N SER A 14 -6.78 -39.77 -22.46
CA SER A 14 -6.16 -40.13 -21.17
C SER A 14 -6.48 -39.13 -20.05
N VAL A 15 -6.65 -37.85 -20.38
CA VAL A 15 -6.99 -36.78 -19.43
C VAL A 15 -8.51 -36.74 -19.17
N CYS A 16 -9.31 -37.16 -20.16
CA CYS A 16 -10.77 -37.14 -20.10
C CYS A 16 -11.33 -38.09 -19.01
N ASN A 17 -10.75 -39.30 -18.89
CA ASN A 17 -11.22 -40.33 -17.94
C ASN A 17 -11.03 -39.96 -16.45
N GLU A 18 -10.01 -39.16 -16.12
CA GLU A 18 -9.74 -38.73 -14.74
C GLU A 18 -10.60 -37.52 -14.33
N ILE A 19 -10.96 -36.64 -15.28
CA ILE A 19 -11.68 -35.39 -15.01
C ILE A 19 -13.20 -35.57 -15.07
N GLU A 20 -13.74 -36.37 -16.01
CA GLU A 20 -15.19 -36.62 -16.12
C GLU A 20 -15.78 -37.33 -14.90
N ASN A 21 -14.99 -38.12 -14.17
CA ASN A 21 -15.46 -38.94 -13.06
C ASN A 21 -15.26 -38.32 -11.67
N SER A 22 -14.76 -37.09 -11.54
CA SER A 22 -14.35 -36.58 -10.23
C SER A 22 -14.76 -35.12 -9.98
N PRO A 23 -15.96 -34.88 -9.43
CA PRO A 23 -16.27 -33.64 -8.71
C PRO A 23 -15.20 -33.31 -7.65
N ALA A 24 -14.51 -34.33 -7.12
CA ALA A 24 -13.40 -34.18 -6.18
C ALA A 24 -12.18 -33.54 -6.86
N PHE A 25 -11.83 -33.87 -8.10
CA PHE A 25 -10.72 -33.25 -8.83
C PHE A 25 -10.99 -31.77 -9.14
N LEU A 26 -12.21 -31.43 -9.58
CA LEU A 26 -12.59 -30.03 -9.80
C LEU A 26 -12.62 -29.23 -8.50
N ARG A 27 -13.04 -29.86 -7.39
CA ARG A 27 -12.99 -29.28 -6.05
C ARG A 27 -11.53 -29.06 -5.61
N GLU A 28 -10.68 -30.06 -5.77
CA GLU A 28 -9.25 -30.00 -5.46
C GLU A 28 -8.54 -28.91 -6.27
N CYS A 29 -8.83 -28.79 -7.58
CA CYS A 29 -8.33 -27.70 -8.43
C CYS A 29 -8.80 -26.32 -7.95
N ARG A 30 -10.04 -26.19 -7.45
CA ARG A 30 -10.56 -24.94 -6.88
C ARG A 30 -9.88 -24.62 -5.56
N GLU A 31 -9.75 -25.62 -4.68
CA GLU A 31 -9.09 -25.50 -3.39
C GLU A 31 -7.62 -25.11 -3.56
N TYR A 32 -6.88 -25.78 -4.45
CA TYR A 32 -5.52 -25.40 -4.83
C TYR A 32 -5.45 -23.97 -5.38
N LYS A 33 -6.40 -23.58 -6.23
CA LYS A 33 -6.47 -22.20 -6.74
C LYS A 33 -6.70 -21.16 -5.64
N LEU A 34 -7.26 -21.53 -4.50
CA LEU A 34 -7.44 -20.64 -3.35
C LEU A 34 -6.17 -20.52 -2.50
N THR A 35 -5.25 -21.47 -2.59
CA THR A 35 -3.98 -21.42 -1.84
C THR A 35 -2.89 -20.61 -2.53
N ILE A 36 -3.10 -20.20 -3.80
CA ILE A 36 -2.12 -19.41 -4.54
C ILE A 36 -2.26 -17.94 -4.13
N PRO A 37 -1.19 -17.29 -3.61
CA PRO A 37 -1.24 -15.89 -3.23
C PRO A 37 -1.47 -15.00 -4.46
N THR A 38 -2.13 -13.87 -4.24
CA THR A 38 -2.38 -12.89 -5.29
C THR A 38 -1.72 -11.56 -4.97
N TYR A 39 -0.97 -11.03 -5.91
CA TYR A 39 -0.32 -9.72 -5.80
C TYR A 39 -0.84 -8.78 -6.88
N GLY A 40 -0.78 -7.48 -6.59
CA GLY A 40 -1.36 -6.43 -7.41
C GLY A 40 -1.24 -5.08 -6.71
N ALA A 41 -2.00 -4.09 -7.17
CA ALA A 41 -1.96 -2.74 -6.61
C ALA A 41 -3.37 -2.20 -6.34
N ILE A 42 -3.46 -1.32 -5.34
CA ILE A 42 -4.64 -0.49 -5.09
C ILE A 42 -4.24 0.94 -5.44
N PHE A 43 -4.90 1.52 -6.44
CA PHE A 43 -4.73 2.92 -6.79
C PHE A 43 -5.84 3.72 -6.14
N ILE A 44 -5.45 4.79 -5.45
CA ILE A 44 -6.35 5.74 -4.82
C ILE A 44 -6.11 7.09 -5.52
N SER A 45 -7.18 7.81 -5.85
CA SER A 45 -7.06 9.15 -6.42
C SER A 45 -6.37 10.10 -5.43
N GLN A 46 -5.71 11.16 -5.95
CA GLN A 46 -4.95 12.11 -5.11
C GLN A 46 -5.80 12.76 -4.00
N ASP A 47 -7.10 12.92 -4.23
CA ASP A 47 -8.08 13.46 -3.29
C ASP A 47 -8.74 12.39 -2.40
N ASN A 48 -8.28 11.14 -2.47
CA ASN A 48 -8.77 9.97 -1.73
C ASN A 48 -10.26 9.63 -1.94
N SER A 49 -10.88 10.10 -3.03
CA SER A 49 -12.31 9.93 -3.25
C SER A 49 -12.67 8.73 -4.15
N HIS A 50 -11.72 8.21 -4.93
CA HIS A 50 -11.94 7.12 -5.87
C HIS A 50 -10.83 6.06 -5.80
N VAL A 51 -11.18 4.83 -6.20
CA VAL A 51 -10.23 3.73 -6.36
C VAL A 51 -10.32 3.14 -7.77
N LEU A 52 -9.19 2.70 -8.32
CA LEU A 52 -9.16 2.01 -9.62
C LEU A 52 -9.52 0.53 -9.45
N MET A 53 -10.49 0.06 -10.21
CA MET A 53 -10.89 -1.35 -10.25
C MET A 53 -11.02 -1.83 -11.69
N VAL A 54 -10.77 -3.11 -11.91
CA VAL A 54 -10.91 -3.81 -13.19
C VAL A 54 -12.17 -4.68 -13.13
N GLN A 55 -13.01 -4.57 -14.15
CA GLN A 55 -14.19 -5.42 -14.29
C GLN A 55 -13.83 -6.70 -15.05
N ARG A 56 -14.08 -7.85 -14.44
CA ARG A 56 -13.94 -9.14 -15.12
C ARG A 56 -15.11 -9.35 -16.10
N TYR A 57 -14.91 -10.19 -17.10
CA TYR A 57 -15.97 -10.63 -18.03
C TYR A 57 -17.22 -11.19 -17.32
N SER A 58 -17.08 -11.70 -16.10
CA SER A 58 -18.19 -12.16 -15.27
C SER A 58 -19.03 -11.04 -14.64
N GLY A 59 -18.69 -9.77 -14.89
CA GLY A 59 -19.32 -8.58 -14.29
C GLY A 59 -18.78 -8.18 -12.92
N ASN A 60 -17.92 -9.00 -12.30
CA ASN A 60 -17.36 -8.74 -10.97
C ASN A 60 -16.19 -7.77 -11.03
N TRP A 61 -16.17 -6.78 -10.15
CA TRP A 61 -15.09 -5.80 -10.00
C TRP A 61 -14.04 -6.30 -9.00
N ASN A 62 -12.76 -6.11 -9.31
CA ASN A 62 -11.64 -6.39 -8.42
C ASN A 62 -10.55 -5.32 -8.60
N PHE A 63 -9.64 -5.20 -7.62
CA PHE A 63 -8.40 -4.47 -7.84
C PHE A 63 -7.50 -5.18 -8.86
N PRO A 64 -6.67 -4.44 -9.61
CA PRO A 64 -5.68 -5.02 -10.52
C PRO A 64 -4.79 -6.02 -9.78
N ARG A 65 -4.95 -7.33 -10.05
CA ARG A 65 -4.23 -8.40 -9.32
C ARG A 65 -4.37 -9.77 -9.98
N GLY A 66 -3.41 -10.64 -9.66
CA GLY A 66 -3.31 -11.97 -10.25
C GLY A 66 -2.58 -12.95 -9.37
N LYS A 67 -2.54 -14.21 -9.82
CA LYS A 67 -2.08 -15.35 -9.02
C LYS A 67 -0.61 -15.62 -9.29
N MET A 68 0.22 -15.51 -8.25
CA MET A 68 1.66 -15.67 -8.38
C MET A 68 2.02 -17.05 -8.92
N LYS A 69 2.95 -17.10 -9.88
CA LYS A 69 3.59 -18.36 -10.29
C LYS A 69 4.68 -18.72 -9.29
N SER A 70 4.93 -20.01 -9.14
CA SER A 70 5.94 -20.50 -8.20
C SER A 70 7.35 -19.99 -8.58
N GLY A 71 8.06 -19.42 -7.60
CA GLY A 71 9.44 -18.98 -7.75
C GLY A 71 9.65 -17.55 -8.28
N GLU A 72 8.58 -16.80 -8.55
CA GLU A 72 8.67 -15.39 -8.97
C GLU A 72 8.77 -14.45 -7.77
N ASN A 73 9.41 -13.30 -7.97
CA ASN A 73 9.46 -12.21 -6.98
C ASN A 73 8.06 -11.53 -6.91
N PRO A 74 7.47 -11.35 -5.71
CA PRO A 74 6.12 -10.78 -5.56
C PRO A 74 5.96 -9.37 -6.14
N GLU A 75 6.99 -8.54 -6.06
CA GLU A 75 6.97 -7.15 -6.53
C GLU A 75 6.99 -7.07 -8.06
N GLU A 76 7.93 -7.78 -8.70
CA GLU A 76 7.98 -7.91 -10.16
C GLU A 76 6.67 -8.51 -10.69
N TYR A 77 6.09 -9.46 -9.96
CA TYR A 77 4.79 -10.03 -10.28
C TYR A 77 3.68 -8.98 -10.22
N ALA A 78 3.60 -8.22 -9.12
CA ALA A 78 2.57 -7.20 -8.94
C ALA A 78 2.64 -6.13 -10.03
N VAL A 79 3.86 -5.66 -10.37
CA VAL A 79 4.10 -4.70 -11.46
C VAL A 79 3.62 -5.28 -12.79
N ARG A 80 4.04 -6.50 -13.13
CA ARG A 80 3.64 -7.16 -14.38
C ARG A 80 2.12 -7.30 -14.48
N GLU A 81 1.47 -7.74 -13.41
CA GLU A 81 0.04 -7.99 -13.42
C GLU A 81 -0.78 -6.69 -13.55
N VAL A 82 -0.37 -5.64 -12.86
CA VAL A 82 -0.95 -4.31 -12.99
C VAL A 82 -0.79 -3.79 -14.42
N PHE A 83 0.38 -4.00 -15.02
CA PHE A 83 0.63 -3.63 -16.41
C PHE A 83 -0.24 -4.44 -17.38
N GLU A 84 -0.41 -5.75 -17.15
CA GLU A 84 -1.24 -6.61 -17.99
C GLU A 84 -2.74 -6.24 -17.91
N GLU A 85 -3.26 -5.92 -16.72
CA GLU A 85 -4.69 -5.61 -16.54
C GLU A 85 -5.05 -4.14 -16.82
N VAL A 86 -4.14 -3.19 -16.59
CA VAL A 86 -4.43 -1.74 -16.64
C VAL A 86 -3.51 -0.98 -17.63
N GLY A 87 -2.38 -1.55 -18.03
CA GLY A 87 -1.39 -0.89 -18.88
C GLY A 87 -0.54 0.16 -18.16
N LEU A 88 -0.55 0.17 -16.82
CA LEU A 88 0.24 1.10 -16.01
C LEU A 88 1.55 0.44 -15.57
N ASP A 89 2.67 1.12 -15.84
CA ASP A 89 3.97 0.72 -15.29
C ASP A 89 4.10 1.29 -13.87
N THR A 90 4.22 0.39 -12.90
CA THR A 90 4.36 0.72 -11.47
C THR A 90 5.69 0.26 -10.91
N SER A 91 6.69 -0.02 -11.76
CA SER A 91 8.02 -0.50 -11.35
C SER A 91 8.66 0.39 -10.29
N ASP A 92 8.50 1.71 -10.42
CA ASP A 92 9.06 2.69 -9.48
C ASP A 92 8.22 2.89 -8.21
N LEU A 93 6.97 2.42 -8.21
CA LEU A 93 5.99 2.62 -7.15
C LEU A 93 5.88 1.42 -6.20
N ILE A 94 6.03 0.21 -6.72
CA ILE A 94 5.94 -1.03 -5.94
C ILE A 94 7.33 -1.38 -5.42
N LYS A 95 7.58 -1.13 -4.14
CA LYS A 95 8.87 -1.42 -3.49
C LYS A 95 8.84 -2.68 -2.64
N SER A 96 10.00 -3.35 -2.60
CA SER A 96 10.24 -4.59 -1.87
C SER A 96 10.40 -4.45 -0.35
N ASP A 97 10.02 -3.29 0.22
CA ASP A 97 10.18 -3.08 1.65
C ASP A 97 9.11 -3.83 2.49
N GLY A 98 8.05 -4.36 1.87
CA GLY A 98 6.95 -5.04 2.54
C GLY A 98 6.10 -4.11 3.44
N TYR A 99 6.45 -2.84 3.52
CA TYR A 99 5.87 -1.84 4.43
C TYR A 99 5.11 -0.73 3.71
N THR A 100 5.24 -0.62 2.39
CA THR A 100 4.63 0.43 1.55
C THR A 100 3.13 0.63 1.87
N TRP A 101 2.37 -0.46 1.99
CA TRP A 101 0.94 -0.39 2.33
C TRP A 101 0.67 0.18 3.75
N LEU A 102 1.57 -0.04 4.73
CA LEU A 102 1.44 0.53 6.07
C LEU A 102 1.64 2.05 6.09
N PHE A 103 2.47 2.60 5.19
CA PHE A 103 2.56 4.06 5.04
C PHE A 103 1.25 4.65 4.52
N GLN A 104 0.61 3.98 3.57
CA GLN A 104 -0.71 4.39 3.07
C GLN A 104 -1.78 4.31 4.15
N ILE A 105 -1.77 3.26 4.99
CA ILE A 105 -2.66 3.20 6.15
C ILE A 105 -2.33 4.29 7.17
N GLU A 106 -1.06 4.65 7.36
CA GLU A 106 -0.67 5.74 8.26
C GLU A 106 -1.19 7.09 7.76
N LEU A 107 -1.10 7.36 6.46
CA LEU A 107 -1.70 8.54 5.84
C LEU A 107 -3.22 8.56 6.01
N ALA A 108 -3.89 7.44 5.73
CA ALA A 108 -5.33 7.31 5.91
C ALA A 108 -5.75 7.52 7.36
N PHE A 109 -4.97 7.02 8.32
CA PHE A 109 -5.19 7.21 9.75
C PHE A 109 -5.06 8.69 10.16
N LYS A 110 -4.00 9.38 9.72
CA LYS A 110 -3.83 10.82 9.97
C LYS A 110 -5.00 11.61 9.39
N ASN A 111 -5.36 11.34 8.13
CA ASN A 111 -6.51 11.97 7.48
C ASN A 111 -7.83 11.70 8.22
N TYR A 112 -8.03 10.47 8.71
CA TYR A 112 -9.19 10.11 9.53
C TYR A 112 -9.28 10.97 10.80
N LEU A 113 -8.17 11.14 11.52
CA LEU A 113 -8.14 11.99 12.71
C LEU A 113 -8.39 13.47 12.38
N ASP A 114 -7.66 14.01 11.39
CA ASP A 114 -7.63 15.45 11.10
C ASP A 114 -8.89 15.94 10.38
N HIS A 115 -9.50 15.12 9.52
CA HIS A 115 -10.61 15.54 8.68
C HIS A 115 -11.95 14.90 9.05
N HIS A 116 -11.97 13.73 9.68
CA HIS A 116 -13.21 13.05 10.02
C HIS A 116 -13.52 13.17 11.52
N VAL A 117 -12.62 12.74 12.41
CA VAL A 117 -12.84 12.82 13.87
C VAL A 117 -12.93 14.27 14.34
N ALA A 118 -12.02 15.14 13.87
CA ALA A 118 -12.03 16.56 14.23
C ALA A 118 -13.32 17.28 13.80
N LYS A 119 -13.93 16.88 12.67
CA LYS A 119 -15.17 17.47 12.14
C LYS A 119 -16.43 16.78 12.67
N THR A 120 -16.34 15.54 13.14
CA THR A 120 -17.48 14.73 13.58
C THR A 120 -17.13 14.02 14.89
N PRO A 121 -17.37 14.67 16.05
CA PRO A 121 -16.98 14.15 17.36
C PRO A 121 -17.65 12.82 17.77
N SER A 122 -18.68 12.38 17.05
CA SER A 122 -19.33 11.08 17.28
C SER A 122 -18.53 9.90 16.70
N LEU A 123 -17.55 10.15 15.83
CA LEU A 123 -16.67 9.11 15.31
C LEU A 123 -15.64 8.68 16.37
N PRO A 124 -15.37 7.37 16.49
CA PRO A 124 -14.43 6.88 17.49
C PRO A 124 -13.00 7.28 17.13
N SER A 125 -12.32 7.98 18.04
CA SER A 125 -10.86 8.09 17.97
C SER A 125 -10.23 6.76 18.40
N CYS A 126 -9.21 6.32 17.68
CA CYS A 126 -8.50 5.06 17.94
C CYS A 126 -6.99 5.24 17.77
N ARG A 127 -6.22 4.27 18.26
CA ARG A 127 -4.77 4.22 18.02
C ARG A 127 -4.47 3.63 16.64
N MET A 128 -3.30 3.93 16.10
CA MET A 128 -2.86 3.42 14.80
C MET A 128 -2.94 1.88 14.73
N GLU A 129 -2.60 1.16 15.80
CA GLU A 129 -2.64 -0.30 15.82
C GLU A 129 -4.07 -0.83 15.75
N GLU A 130 -5.04 -0.10 16.30
CA GLU A 130 -6.46 -0.44 16.24
C GLU A 130 -7.02 -0.12 14.85
N PHE A 131 -6.61 1.02 14.27
CA PHE A 131 -6.97 1.39 12.91
C PHE A 131 -6.47 0.37 11.89
N VAL A 132 -5.21 -0.06 11.98
CA VAL A 132 -4.66 -1.10 11.09
C VAL A 132 -5.46 -2.40 11.22
N LYS A 133 -5.82 -2.83 12.44
CA LYS A 133 -6.65 -4.03 12.64
C LYS A 133 -8.00 -3.91 11.94
N ILE A 134 -8.67 -2.76 12.06
CA ILE A 134 -9.95 -2.51 11.38
C ILE A 134 -9.77 -2.59 9.86
N MET A 135 -8.72 -1.97 9.31
CA MET A 135 -8.43 -1.99 7.87
C MET A 135 -8.13 -3.40 7.37
N VAL A 136 -7.33 -4.18 8.10
CA VAL A 136 -7.04 -5.59 7.79
C VAL A 136 -8.33 -6.43 7.77
N MET A 137 -9.21 -6.25 8.75
CA MET A 137 -10.48 -6.98 8.82
C MET A 137 -11.44 -6.57 7.70
N ALA A 138 -11.45 -5.28 7.32
CA ALA A 138 -12.27 -4.76 6.24
C ALA A 138 -11.76 -5.16 4.85
N ILE A 139 -10.45 -5.40 4.71
CA ILE A 139 -9.80 -5.75 3.45
C ILE A 139 -8.94 -7.02 3.63
N PRO A 140 -9.57 -8.22 3.74
CA PRO A 140 -8.86 -9.47 4.03
C PRO A 140 -7.72 -9.76 3.04
N SER A 141 -7.87 -9.36 1.77
CA SER A 141 -6.85 -9.55 0.75
C SER A 141 -5.53 -8.81 0.99
N VAL A 142 -5.50 -7.78 1.84
CA VAL A 142 -4.29 -6.97 2.08
C VAL A 142 -3.33 -7.66 3.07
N CYS A 143 -3.80 -8.62 3.88
CA CYS A 143 -3.03 -9.10 5.03
C CYS A 143 -3.14 -10.59 5.33
N ASN A 144 -3.66 -11.41 4.42
CA ASN A 144 -3.77 -12.87 4.62
C ASN A 144 -2.42 -13.56 4.95
N GLU A 145 -1.29 -12.89 4.76
CA GLU A 145 0.06 -13.40 5.01
C GLU A 145 0.68 -12.91 6.34
N ILE A 146 0.02 -12.03 7.10
CA ILE A 146 0.56 -11.49 8.36
C ILE A 146 0.15 -12.36 9.54
N GLU A 147 0.98 -13.36 9.86
CA GLU A 147 0.75 -14.28 10.97
C GLU A 147 0.72 -13.58 12.34
N ASN A 148 1.57 -12.54 12.53
CA ASN A 148 1.66 -11.79 13.78
C ASN A 148 1.72 -10.27 13.53
N LEU A 149 0.54 -9.65 13.42
CA LEU A 149 0.41 -8.22 13.17
C LEU A 149 1.16 -7.33 14.20
N PRO A 150 1.09 -7.57 15.53
CA PRO A 150 1.87 -6.80 16.50
C PRO A 150 3.39 -6.86 16.27
N ALA A 151 3.93 -8.04 15.94
CA ALA A 151 5.36 -8.19 15.64
C ALA A 151 5.71 -7.47 14.33
N PHE A 152 4.87 -7.60 13.31
CA PHE A 152 5.05 -6.94 12.02
C PHE A 152 5.06 -5.40 12.15
N LEU A 153 4.10 -4.83 12.89
CA LEU A 153 4.06 -3.39 13.18
C LEU A 153 5.30 -2.91 13.95
N ARG A 154 5.88 -3.75 14.81
CA ARG A 154 7.12 -3.43 15.52
C ARG A 154 8.32 -3.39 14.57
N GLU A 155 8.44 -4.34 13.64
CA GLU A 155 9.50 -4.32 12.63
C GLU A 155 9.33 -3.13 11.67
N TRP A 156 8.11 -2.80 11.27
CA TRP A 156 7.84 -1.57 10.51
C TRP A 156 8.28 -0.30 11.25
N ARG A 157 8.04 -0.22 12.56
CA ARG A 157 8.54 0.92 13.35
C ARG A 157 10.07 0.99 13.35
N LYS A 158 10.77 -0.13 13.38
CA LYS A 158 12.24 -0.16 13.27
C LYS A 158 12.69 0.29 11.88
N TYR A 159 12.04 -0.19 10.83
CA TYR A 159 12.28 0.27 9.47
C TYR A 159 12.08 1.78 9.32
N LYS A 160 11.01 2.33 9.92
CA LYS A 160 10.81 3.79 9.94
C LYS A 160 11.94 4.57 10.60
N LEU A 161 12.71 3.97 11.51
CA LEU A 161 13.88 4.61 12.11
C LEU A 161 15.09 4.63 11.18
N THR A 162 15.12 3.80 10.13
CA THR A 162 16.22 3.76 9.16
C THR A 162 16.03 4.73 8.01
N ILE A 163 14.82 5.27 7.83
CA ILE A 163 14.54 6.25 6.78
C ILE A 163 15.15 7.60 7.19
N PRO A 164 16.03 8.19 6.37
CA PRO A 164 16.64 9.46 6.68
C PRO A 164 15.59 10.57 6.73
N THR A 165 15.81 11.56 7.60
CA THR A 165 14.95 12.72 7.73
C THR A 165 15.70 13.99 7.35
N TYR A 166 15.06 14.85 6.56
CA TYR A 166 15.61 16.13 6.14
C TYR A 166 14.61 17.26 6.46
N GLY A 167 15.09 18.49 6.40
CA GLY A 167 14.36 19.69 6.77
C GLY A 167 15.33 20.86 6.95
N ALA A 168 14.88 21.90 7.65
CA ALA A 168 15.69 23.10 7.83
C ALA A 168 15.63 23.67 9.24
N ILE A 169 16.72 24.33 9.64
CA ILE A 169 16.77 25.16 10.84
C ILE A 169 16.85 26.61 10.39
N PHE A 170 15.79 27.36 10.64
CA PHE A 170 15.77 28.80 10.40
C PHE A 170 16.25 29.53 11.64
N ILE A 171 17.26 30.36 11.47
CA ILE A 171 17.81 31.22 12.50
C ILE A 171 17.45 32.66 12.14
N SER A 172 17.03 33.46 13.13
CA SER A 172 16.74 34.88 12.90
C SER A 172 17.99 35.65 12.45
N GLN A 173 17.83 36.77 11.75
CA GLN A 173 18.96 37.54 11.20
C GLN A 173 19.97 38.02 12.25
N ASP A 174 19.51 38.23 13.48
CA ASP A 174 20.31 38.61 14.65
C ASP A 174 20.82 37.41 15.46
N ASN A 175 20.60 36.18 14.97
CA ASN A 175 20.99 34.91 15.61
C ASN A 175 20.43 34.68 17.02
N SER A 176 19.30 35.31 17.37
CA SER A 176 18.71 35.22 18.71
C SER A 176 17.57 34.19 18.83
N HIS A 177 16.94 33.81 17.72
CA HIS A 177 15.79 32.90 17.70
C HIS A 177 15.94 31.81 16.63
N VAL A 178 15.24 30.69 16.86
CA VAL A 178 15.07 29.60 15.89
C VAL A 178 13.60 29.31 15.65
N LEU A 179 13.25 28.92 14.42
CA LEU A 179 11.90 28.47 14.10
C LEU A 179 11.72 27.00 14.52
N MET A 180 10.64 26.73 15.25
CA MET A 180 10.24 25.38 15.68
C MET A 180 8.75 25.18 15.45
N VAL A 181 8.37 23.93 15.19
CA VAL A 181 6.98 23.48 15.08
C VAL A 181 6.58 22.75 16.37
N LYS A 182 5.33 22.94 16.80
CA LYS A 182 4.77 22.24 17.96
C LYS A 182 3.94 21.07 17.49
N ARG A 183 4.36 19.85 17.83
CA ARG A 183 3.62 18.62 17.50
C ARG A 183 2.35 18.52 18.32
N TYR A 184 1.37 17.75 17.84
CA TYR A 184 0.17 17.40 18.61
C TYR A 184 0.46 16.76 19.97
N SER A 185 1.61 16.09 20.10
CA SER A 185 2.07 15.53 21.38
C SER A 185 2.49 16.60 22.40
N GLY A 186 2.51 17.89 22.02
CA GLY A 186 2.94 19.01 22.83
C GLY A 186 4.44 19.33 22.75
N ASN A 187 5.24 18.44 22.14
CA ASN A 187 6.69 18.62 22.00
C ASN A 187 7.04 19.57 20.85
N TRP A 188 8.08 20.36 21.03
CA TRP A 188 8.65 21.21 19.98
C TRP A 188 9.71 20.45 19.19
N SER A 189 9.74 20.62 17.87
CA SER A 189 10.78 20.11 16.97
C SER A 189 11.11 21.09 15.86
N PHE A 190 12.22 20.89 15.14
CA PHE A 190 12.43 21.56 13.86
C PHE A 190 11.48 21.00 12.79
N PRO A 191 11.23 21.75 11.70
CA PRO A 191 10.47 21.25 10.55
C PRO A 191 11.31 20.22 9.80
N ILE A 192 11.21 18.96 10.23
CA ILE A 192 11.99 17.82 9.74
C ILE A 192 11.11 16.56 9.68
N MET A 193 11.25 15.80 8.61
CA MET A 193 10.46 14.59 8.38
C MET A 193 11.19 13.67 7.38
N LYS A 194 10.63 12.47 7.16
CA LYS A 194 11.26 11.38 6.41
C LYS A 194 11.25 11.65 4.91
N MET A 195 12.37 11.36 4.25
CA MET A 195 12.50 11.41 2.80
C MET A 195 11.55 10.42 2.13
N GLU A 196 10.91 10.86 1.05
CA GLU A 196 10.05 10.03 0.22
C GLU A 196 10.83 9.24 -0.84
N SER A 197 10.14 8.32 -1.49
CA SER A 197 10.73 7.51 -2.56
C SER A 197 11.10 8.35 -3.77
N GLY A 198 12.37 8.30 -4.18
CA GLY A 198 12.84 8.98 -5.40
C GLY A 198 13.14 10.46 -5.20
N GLU A 199 12.91 10.97 -4.00
CA GLU A 199 13.23 12.33 -3.57
C GLU A 199 14.70 12.43 -3.16
N ASN A 200 15.35 13.56 -3.47
CA ASN A 200 16.69 13.86 -2.95
C ASN A 200 16.64 14.63 -1.61
N PRO A 201 17.75 14.71 -0.85
CA PRO A 201 17.78 15.40 0.45
C PRO A 201 17.27 16.85 0.43
N GLU A 202 17.62 17.59 -0.63
CA GLU A 202 17.25 18.99 -0.80
C GLU A 202 15.75 19.15 -1.08
N GLU A 203 15.19 18.34 -1.98
CA GLU A 203 13.76 18.27 -2.28
C GLU A 203 12.95 17.93 -1.03
N CYS A 204 13.40 16.94 -0.24
CA CYS A 204 12.78 16.59 1.04
C CYS A 204 12.79 17.76 2.01
N ALA A 205 13.94 18.41 2.18
CA ALA A 205 14.03 19.55 3.08
C ALA A 205 13.15 20.73 2.65
N VAL A 206 12.95 20.94 1.35
CA VAL A 206 12.05 21.97 0.82
C VAL A 206 10.59 21.61 1.03
N ARG A 207 10.19 20.39 0.64
CA ARG A 207 8.81 19.91 0.76
C ARG A 207 8.33 19.93 2.20
N GLU A 208 9.12 19.40 3.13
CA GLU A 208 8.73 19.26 4.53
C GLU A 208 8.59 20.61 5.25
N VAL A 209 9.47 21.57 4.93
CA VAL A 209 9.35 22.93 5.47
C VAL A 209 8.11 23.62 4.93
N PHE A 210 7.80 23.43 3.65
CA PHE A 210 6.60 23.99 3.04
C PHE A 210 5.33 23.37 3.65
N GLU A 211 5.28 22.05 3.83
CA GLU A 211 4.13 21.35 4.42
C GLU A 211 3.88 21.75 5.88
N GLU A 212 4.92 21.84 6.72
CA GLU A 212 4.76 22.11 8.15
C GLU A 212 4.67 23.60 8.51
N VAL A 213 5.30 24.47 7.72
CA VAL A 213 5.46 25.91 8.04
C VAL A 213 4.86 26.82 6.96
N GLY A 214 4.60 26.32 5.75
CA GLY A 214 4.11 27.13 4.63
C GLY A 214 5.18 28.04 4.00
N LEU A 215 6.47 27.78 4.28
CA LEU A 215 7.58 28.58 3.76
C LEU A 215 8.27 27.87 2.60
N ASP A 216 8.41 28.56 1.47
CA ASP A 216 9.25 28.11 0.37
C ASP A 216 10.71 28.53 0.60
N ASN A 217 11.57 27.55 0.85
CA ASN A 217 13.00 27.70 1.08
C ASN A 217 13.85 27.09 -0.05
N SER A 218 13.27 26.82 -1.23
CA SER A 218 13.97 26.28 -2.41
C SER A 218 15.22 27.10 -2.79
N ASN A 219 15.18 28.41 -2.60
CA ASN A 219 16.30 29.31 -2.89
C ASN A 219 17.34 29.42 -1.76
N LEU A 220 17.11 28.79 -0.62
CA LEU A 220 17.94 28.89 0.59
C LEU A 220 18.77 27.63 0.85
N ILE A 221 18.36 26.49 0.28
CA ILE A 221 19.06 25.21 0.36
C ILE A 221 19.96 25.06 -0.89
N LYS A 222 21.17 24.50 -0.71
CA LYS A 222 22.17 24.29 -1.77
C LYS A 222 22.70 22.88 -1.76
#